data_AF-A0AAP6CRY8-F1
#
_entry.id   AF-A0AAP6CRY8-F1
#
_cell.length_a   1.000
_cell.length_b   1.000
_cell.length_c   1.000
_cell.angle_alpha   90.00
_cell.angle_beta   90.00
_cell.angle_gamma   90.00
#
_symmetry.space_group_name_H-M   'P 1'
#
loop_
_entity.id
_entity.type
_entity.pdbx_description
1 polymer ?
#
loop_
_entity_poly.entity_id
_entity_poly.type
_entity_poly.pdbx_seq_one_letter_code
_entity_poly.pdbx_strand_id
1 'polypeptide(L)'
;MTTPTSLQDADDYQQIHNGIVRLLDTARTETVRSINALMTATYWEIGRRIVEFEQGGESRAAYGAQLIERLSVDLNQRYKRGFSMVNIRQMRMFYLYFQSGSRGFLAPSPHNTLHAGPHRAFH
;
A
#
# COMPACT_ATOMS: atom_id res chain seq x y z
N MET A 1 43.64 -40.22 14.07
CA MET A 1 43.52 -38.75 14.21
C MET A 1 42.13 -38.36 13.76
N THR A 2 41.16 -38.43 14.67
CA THR A 2 39.77 -38.00 14.41
C THR A 2 39.57 -36.71 15.19
N THR A 3 39.50 -35.59 14.51
CA THR A 3 39.07 -34.32 15.10
C THR A 3 37.59 -34.47 15.44
N PRO A 4 37.15 -34.36 16.70
CA PRO A 4 35.74 -34.25 16.99
C PRO A 4 35.31 -32.84 16.59
N THR A 5 34.66 -32.69 15.43
CA THR A 5 33.93 -31.46 15.11
C THR A 5 32.95 -31.22 16.26
N SER A 6 33.17 -30.16 17.02
CA SER A 6 32.57 -30.00 18.34
C SER A 6 31.11 -29.56 18.21
N LEU A 7 30.23 -30.05 19.09
CA LEU A 7 28.82 -29.63 19.15
C LEU A 7 28.67 -28.11 19.33
N GLN A 8 29.69 -27.44 19.91
CA GLN A 8 29.74 -25.99 20.08
C GLN A 8 29.83 -25.25 18.75
N ASP A 9 30.62 -25.73 17.78
CA ASP A 9 30.72 -25.09 16.46
C ASP A 9 29.39 -25.16 15.68
N ALA A 10 28.62 -26.23 15.90
CA ALA A 10 27.29 -26.39 15.31
C ALA A 10 26.26 -25.45 15.96
N ASP A 11 26.27 -25.32 17.28
CA ASP A 11 25.38 -24.42 18.03
C ASP A 11 25.67 -22.94 17.70
N ASP A 12 26.93 -22.55 17.63
CA ASP A 12 27.36 -21.20 17.25
C ASP A 12 26.91 -20.85 15.82
N TYR A 13 27.08 -21.79 14.89
CA TYR A 13 26.61 -21.62 13.51
C TYR A 13 25.09 -21.48 13.45
N GLN A 14 24.33 -22.32 14.17
CA GLN A 14 22.88 -22.22 14.22
C GLN A 14 22.42 -20.88 14.81
N GLN A 15 23.12 -20.37 15.81
CA GLN A 15 22.82 -19.07 16.41
C GLN A 15 23.01 -17.93 15.40
N ILE A 16 24.14 -17.88 14.68
CA ILE A 16 24.40 -16.88 13.65
C ILE A 16 23.41 -17.01 12.50
N HIS A 17 23.17 -18.22 12.01
CA HIS A 17 22.19 -18.52 10.97
C HIS A 17 20.80 -17.98 11.34
N ASN A 18 20.29 -18.32 12.53
CA ASN A 18 18.98 -17.88 13.00
C ASN A 18 18.92 -16.37 13.26
N GLY A 19 20.04 -15.76 13.63
CA GLY A 19 20.20 -14.30 13.70
C GLY A 19 20.01 -13.64 12.34
N ILE A 20 20.69 -14.15 11.31
CA ILE A 20 20.61 -13.64 9.93
C ILE A 20 19.20 -13.81 9.37
N VAL A 21 18.58 -14.98 9.55
CA VAL A 21 17.21 -15.24 9.09
C VAL A 21 16.23 -14.24 9.70
N ARG A 22 16.27 -14.03 11.02
CA ARG A 22 15.39 -13.05 11.70
C ARG A 22 15.62 -11.62 11.22
N LEU A 23 16.87 -11.25 10.96
CA LEU A 23 17.21 -9.93 10.42
C LEU A 23 16.58 -9.74 9.03
N LEU A 24 16.70 -10.73 8.15
CA LEU A 24 16.13 -10.68 6.80
C LEU A 24 14.60 -10.67 6.80
N ASP A 25 13.98 -11.45 7.67
CA ASP A 25 12.52 -11.48 7.82
C ASP A 25 12.00 -10.13 8.31
N THR A 26 12.65 -9.56 9.33
CA THR A 26 12.31 -8.22 9.84
C THR A 26 12.43 -7.16 8.74
N ALA A 27 13.55 -7.14 8.03
CA ALA A 27 13.78 -6.19 6.93
C ALA A 27 12.71 -6.31 5.83
N ARG A 28 12.31 -7.55 5.47
CA ARG A 28 11.26 -7.80 4.49
C ARG A 28 9.91 -7.28 4.96
N THR A 29 9.52 -7.59 6.20
CA THR A 29 8.24 -7.15 6.77
C THR A 29 8.15 -5.62 6.81
N GLU A 30 9.21 -4.95 7.28
CA GLU A 30 9.23 -3.48 7.35
C GLU A 30 9.23 -2.82 5.97
N THR A 31 9.92 -3.43 5.00
CA THR A 31 9.88 -2.96 3.60
C THR A 31 8.47 -3.05 3.02
N VAL A 32 7.79 -4.20 3.19
CA VAL A 32 6.42 -4.38 2.70
C VAL A 32 5.45 -3.40 3.37
N ARG A 33 5.57 -3.20 4.69
CA ARG A 33 4.75 -2.22 5.42
C ARG A 33 4.94 -0.79 4.88
N SER A 34 6.19 -0.38 4.69
CA SER A 34 6.52 0.95 4.18
C SER A 34 5.99 1.16 2.76
N ILE A 35 6.17 0.17 1.89
CA ILE A 35 5.63 0.21 0.51
C ILE A 35 4.11 0.30 0.55
N ASN A 36 3.43 -0.51 1.36
CA ASN A 36 1.98 -0.49 1.44
C ASN A 36 1.45 0.87 1.90
N ALA A 37 2.07 1.48 2.92
CA ALA A 37 1.69 2.82 3.38
C ALA A 37 1.84 3.88 2.28
N LEU A 38 2.96 3.86 1.55
CA LEU A 38 3.20 4.79 0.45
C LEU A 38 2.22 4.58 -0.71
N MET A 39 1.93 3.33 -1.06
CA MET A 39 0.99 3.00 -2.12
C MET A 39 -0.43 3.44 -1.78
N THR A 40 -0.89 3.21 -0.53
CA THR A 40 -2.19 3.69 -0.06
C THR A 40 -2.31 5.22 -0.15
N ALA A 41 -1.29 5.95 0.29
CA ALA A 41 -1.27 7.41 0.18
C ALA A 41 -1.31 7.87 -1.29
N THR A 42 -0.51 7.21 -2.15
CA THR A 42 -0.46 7.51 -3.59
C THR A 42 -1.81 7.28 -4.27
N TYR A 43 -2.48 6.16 -3.99
CA TYR A 43 -3.79 5.85 -4.56
C TYR A 43 -4.88 6.80 -4.09
N TRP A 44 -4.85 7.23 -2.82
CA TRP A 44 -5.74 8.28 -2.32
C TRP A 44 -5.55 9.60 -3.09
N GLU A 45 -4.30 9.99 -3.28
CA GLU A 45 -3.89 11.26 -3.87
C GLU A 45 -4.15 11.30 -5.39
N ILE A 46 -4.13 10.14 -6.07
CA ILE A 46 -4.64 9.98 -7.43
C ILE A 46 -6.17 10.16 -7.45
N GLY A 47 -6.88 9.51 -6.54
CA GLY A 47 -8.33 9.63 -6.41
C GLY A 47 -8.78 11.08 -6.21
N ARG A 48 -8.09 11.83 -5.33
CA ARG A 48 -8.33 13.26 -5.09
C ARG A 48 -8.23 14.07 -6.38
N ARG A 49 -7.13 13.92 -7.13
CA ARG A 49 -6.91 14.64 -8.41
C ARG A 49 -8.01 14.35 -9.43
N ILE A 50 -8.44 13.08 -9.53
CA ILE A 50 -9.52 12.70 -10.44
C ILE A 50 -10.81 13.43 -10.06
N VAL A 51 -11.19 13.40 -8.78
CA VAL A 51 -12.44 14.01 -8.30
C VAL A 51 -12.42 15.54 -8.41
N GLU A 52 -11.31 16.19 -8.04
CA GLU A 52 -11.16 17.63 -8.19
C GLU A 52 -11.25 18.08 -9.65
N PHE A 53 -10.63 17.32 -10.55
CA PHE A 53 -10.71 17.58 -11.99
C PHE A 53 -12.13 17.40 -12.53
N GLU A 54 -12.86 16.36 -12.09
CA GLU A 54 -14.26 16.15 -12.47
C GLU A 54 -15.20 17.24 -11.93
N GLN A 55 -14.92 17.78 -10.74
CA GLN A 55 -15.73 18.84 -10.12
C GLN A 55 -15.55 20.22 -10.78
N GLY A 56 -14.42 20.45 -11.46
CA GLY A 56 -14.10 21.70 -12.14
C GLY A 56 -14.61 21.84 -13.59
N GLY A 57 -15.36 20.87 -14.14
CA GLY A 57 -15.80 20.87 -15.54
C GLY A 57 -17.33 20.88 -15.73
N GLU A 58 -17.81 21.58 -16.77
CA GLU A 58 -19.24 21.80 -17.05
C GLU A 58 -20.03 20.60 -17.65
N SER A 59 -19.40 19.47 -17.98
CA SER A 59 -20.08 18.31 -18.62
C SER A 59 -19.92 17.02 -17.80
N ARG A 60 -20.86 16.82 -16.85
CA ARG A 60 -20.74 15.97 -15.64
C ARG A 60 -20.87 14.45 -15.78
N ALA A 61 -20.74 13.85 -16.96
CA ALA A 61 -20.74 12.37 -17.06
C ALA A 61 -19.87 11.83 -18.20
N ALA A 62 -19.93 12.48 -19.37
CA ALA A 62 -19.11 12.09 -20.51
C ALA A 62 -17.61 12.34 -20.26
N TYR A 63 -17.28 13.39 -19.51
CA TYR A 63 -15.89 13.79 -19.25
C TYR A 63 -15.17 12.86 -18.26
N GLY A 64 -15.86 12.40 -17.21
CA GLY A 64 -15.28 11.49 -16.21
C GLY A 64 -14.98 10.09 -16.77
N ALA A 65 -15.88 9.56 -17.60
CA ALA A 65 -15.65 8.26 -18.25
C ALA A 65 -14.45 8.31 -19.21
N GLN A 66 -14.35 9.36 -20.04
CA GLN A 66 -13.22 9.58 -20.94
C GLN A 66 -11.90 9.83 -20.20
N LEU A 67 -11.93 10.53 -19.07
CA LEU A 67 -10.74 10.77 -18.24
C LEU A 67 -10.15 9.46 -17.71
N ILE A 68 -10.98 8.62 -17.09
CA ILE A 68 -10.52 7.34 -16.51
C ILE A 68 -9.97 6.42 -17.60
N GLU A 69 -10.60 6.39 -18.77
CA GLU A 69 -10.12 5.62 -19.92
C GLU A 69 -8.74 6.09 -20.38
N ARG A 70 -8.57 7.40 -20.60
CA ARG A 70 -7.28 7.99 -21.01
C ARG A 70 -6.19 7.74 -19.98
N LEU A 71 -6.48 7.98 -18.70
CA LEU A 71 -5.54 7.70 -17.62
C LEU A 71 -5.14 6.21 -17.58
N SER A 72 -6.08 5.30 -17.83
CA SER A 72 -5.78 3.86 -17.89
C SER A 72 -4.81 3.54 -19.01
N VAL A 73 -5.01 4.11 -20.20
CA VAL A 73 -4.11 3.90 -21.34
C VAL A 73 -2.73 4.48 -21.05
N ASP A 74 -2.67 5.78 -20.69
CA ASP A 74 -1.41 6.51 -20.53
C ASP A 74 -0.57 5.95 -19.38
N LEU A 75 -1.19 5.64 -18.24
CA LEU A 75 -0.49 5.13 -17.07
C LEU A 75 -0.07 3.67 -17.24
N ASN A 76 -0.87 2.82 -17.90
CA ASN A 76 -0.39 1.46 -18.22
C ASN A 76 0.71 1.50 -19.28
N GLN A 77 0.69 2.41 -20.25
CA GLN A 77 1.78 2.54 -21.21
C GLN A 77 3.10 2.93 -20.52
N ARG A 78 3.03 3.85 -19.54
CA ARG A 78 4.21 4.33 -18.82
C ARG A 78 4.70 3.37 -17.73
N TYR A 79 3.78 2.82 -16.93
CA TYR A 79 4.09 2.07 -15.71
C TYR A 79 3.77 0.57 -15.80
N LYS A 80 3.25 0.11 -16.95
CA LYS A 80 2.94 -1.29 -17.31
C LYS A 80 1.77 -1.92 -16.55
N ARG A 81 1.84 -1.98 -15.22
CA ARG A 81 0.86 -2.68 -14.37
C ARG A 81 0.33 -1.79 -13.26
N GLY A 82 -0.88 -2.09 -12.81
CA GLY A 82 -1.51 -1.44 -11.65
C GLY A 82 -2.47 -0.30 -12.00
N PHE A 83 -2.58 0.10 -13.27
CA PHE A 83 -3.39 1.24 -13.69
C PHE A 83 -4.50 0.86 -14.68
N SER A 84 -5.11 -0.32 -14.51
CA SER A 84 -6.30 -0.66 -15.29
C SER A 84 -7.44 0.34 -15.03
N MET A 85 -8.39 0.41 -15.95
CA MET A 85 -9.58 1.25 -15.81
C MET A 85 -10.33 0.95 -14.50
N VAL A 86 -10.36 -0.33 -14.07
CA VAL A 86 -10.96 -0.76 -12.81
C VAL A 86 -10.19 -0.17 -11.62
N ASN A 87 -8.86 -0.26 -11.62
CA ASN A 87 -8.03 0.26 -10.54
C ASN A 87 -8.16 1.78 -10.41
N ILE A 88 -8.18 2.51 -11.53
CA ILE A 88 -8.34 3.97 -11.51
C ILE A 88 -9.73 4.37 -10.97
N ARG A 89 -10.79 3.65 -11.37
CA ARG A 89 -12.12 3.83 -10.75
C ARG A 89 -12.09 3.57 -9.25
N GLN A 90 -11.39 2.53 -8.81
CA GLN A 90 -11.25 2.23 -7.38
C GLN A 90 -10.52 3.34 -6.63
N MET A 91 -9.44 3.91 -7.18
CA MET A 91 -8.74 5.07 -6.59
C MET A 91 -9.66 6.28 -6.44
N ARG A 92 -10.46 6.58 -7.47
CA ARG A 92 -11.49 7.63 -7.41
C ARG A 92 -12.52 7.36 -6.32
N MET A 93 -13.08 6.15 -6.28
CA MET A 93 -14.07 5.76 -5.27
C MET A 93 -13.50 5.75 -3.86
N PHE A 94 -12.22 5.38 -3.71
CA PHE A 94 -11.50 5.43 -2.45
C PHE A 94 -11.50 6.87 -1.92
N TYR A 95 -11.08 7.86 -2.71
CA TYR A 95 -11.15 9.25 -2.26
C TYR A 95 -12.59 9.70 -1.89
N LEU A 96 -13.58 9.40 -2.73
CA LEU A 96 -14.98 9.78 -2.46
C LEU A 96 -15.55 9.17 -1.18
N TYR A 97 -15.22 7.90 -0.90
CA TYR A 97 -15.66 7.22 0.32
C TYR A 97 -15.10 7.89 1.58
N PHE A 98 -13.84 8.34 1.54
CA PHE A 98 -13.22 9.04 2.67
C PHE A 98 -13.60 10.53 2.74
N GLN A 99 -14.12 11.12 1.66
CA GLN A 99 -14.68 12.48 1.67
C GLN A 99 -16.10 12.53 2.26
N SER A 100 -16.91 11.49 2.06
CA SER A 100 -18.31 11.43 2.52
C SER A 100 -18.46 11.03 4.00
N GLY A 101 -17.39 10.55 4.64
CA GLY A 101 -17.32 10.26 6.08
C GLY A 101 -16.81 11.46 6.89
N SER A 102 -17.73 12.17 7.53
CA SER A 102 -17.59 13.13 8.64
C SER A 102 -16.18 13.25 9.31
N ARG A 103 -15.49 14.36 9.04
CA ARG A 103 -14.64 15.18 9.96
C ARG A 103 -13.79 14.48 11.05
N GLY A 104 -13.30 13.25 10.85
CA GLY A 104 -12.62 12.50 11.92
C GLY A 104 -11.39 11.67 11.57
N PHE A 105 -11.02 11.51 10.29
CA PHE A 105 -9.87 10.67 9.91
C PHE A 105 -8.88 11.46 9.04
N LEU A 106 -7.65 11.63 9.54
CA LEU A 106 -6.54 12.21 8.79
C LEU A 106 -6.26 11.33 7.56
N ALA A 107 -6.00 11.94 6.40
CA ALA A 107 -5.58 11.23 5.20
C ALA A 107 -4.48 10.20 5.54
N PRO A 108 -4.49 9.00 4.91
CA PRO A 108 -3.50 7.98 5.17
C PRO A 108 -2.10 8.56 4.94
N SER A 109 -1.40 8.84 6.03
CA SER A 109 -0.09 9.44 6.01
C SER A 109 0.95 8.34 5.81
N PRO A 110 2.00 8.55 4.98
CA PRO A 110 3.02 7.55 4.71
C PRO A 110 3.82 7.13 5.97
N HIS A 111 3.70 7.88 7.07
CA HIS A 111 4.41 7.65 8.33
C HIS A 111 3.57 7.02 9.45
N ASN A 112 2.30 6.68 9.23
CA ASN A 112 1.50 6.09 10.29
C ASN A 112 0.57 5.00 9.74
N THR A 113 1.06 3.78 9.72
CA THR A 113 0.24 2.58 9.54
C THR A 113 -0.83 2.59 10.63
N LEU A 114 -2.09 2.47 10.19
CA LEU A 114 -3.26 2.35 11.04
C LEU A 114 -3.02 1.42 12.23
N HIS A 115 -3.17 2.02 13.42
CA HIS A 115 -3.48 1.45 14.71
C HIS A 115 -4.06 0.01 14.65
N ALA A 116 -3.27 -0.96 15.07
CA ALA A 116 -3.78 -2.27 15.47
C ALA A 116 -4.35 -2.16 16.91
N GLY A 117 -5.66 -2.43 17.06
CA GLY A 117 -6.34 -2.78 18.31
C GLY A 117 -7.20 -1.67 18.96
N PRO A 118 -8.21 -2.02 19.80
CA PRO A 118 -8.43 -3.32 20.44
C PRO A 118 -9.82 -3.97 20.21
N HIS A 119 -9.88 -5.26 20.58
CA HIS A 119 -11.07 -6.05 20.93
C HIS A 119 -12.31 -5.23 21.33
N ARG A 120 -13.45 -5.53 20.71
CA ARG A 120 -14.75 -5.50 21.39
C ARG A 120 -15.50 -6.79 21.11
N ALA A 121 -15.80 -7.47 22.23
CA ALA A 121 -16.80 -8.50 22.37
C ALA A 121 -18.22 -7.94 22.13
N PHE A 122 -19.21 -8.84 22.22
CA PHE A 122 -20.65 -8.73 21.93
C PHE A 122 -20.99 -9.10 20.48
N HIS A 123 -21.75 -10.16 20.18
CA HIS A 123 -22.78 -10.87 20.95
C HIS A 123 -22.47 -12.34 21.24
#